data_AF-A0A0X3PGE8-F1
#
_entry.id   AF-A0A0X3PGE8-F1
#
_cell.length_a   1.000
_cell.length_b   1.000
_cell.length_c   1.000
_cell.angle_alpha   90.00
_cell.angle_beta   90.00
_cell.angle_gamma   90.00
#
_symmetry.space_group_name_H-M   'P 1'
#
loop_
_entity.id
_entity.type
_entity.pdbx_description
1 polymer ?
#
loop_
_entity_poly.entity_id
_entity_poly.type
_entity_poly.pdbx_seq_one_letter_code
_entity_poly.pdbx_strand_id
1 'polypeptide(L)'
;IQGLPESSAITSSERVSDDLVLFQDLLNIILEPSEAVEVIKAFRLGKRTENPPESTRPRPLKVVLVSSEQSRLILSRRFRIKGSNPGVFFQRDFSPAERLKRRSLVLELRKRFSEGERNLIIYNNQVRQRPPFFHWAGPVRMTAQPRH
;
A
#
# COMPACT_ATOMS: atom_id res chain seq x y z
N ILE A 1 -6.39 0.57 1.78
CA ILE A 1 -5.94 1.65 0.88
C ILE A 1 -5.96 2.95 1.69
N GLN A 2 -4.90 3.74 1.65
CA GLN A 2 -4.84 5.02 2.34
C GLN A 2 -4.77 6.17 1.33
N GLY A 3 -5.20 7.36 1.74
CA GLY A 3 -5.08 8.60 0.94
C GLY A 3 -6.16 8.83 -0.11
N LEU A 4 -7.12 7.91 -0.28
CA LEU A 4 -8.24 8.11 -1.21
C LEU A 4 -9.19 9.21 -0.69
N PRO A 5 -9.63 10.16 -1.54
CA PRO A 5 -10.59 11.19 -1.14
C PRO A 5 -11.89 10.56 -0.63
N GLU A 6 -12.57 11.23 0.31
CA GLU A 6 -13.88 10.77 0.78
C GLU A 6 -15.01 11.27 -0.11
N SER A 7 -16.02 10.44 -0.33
CA SER A 7 -17.23 10.84 -1.05
C SER A 7 -18.04 11.88 -0.27
N SER A 8 -18.60 12.85 -0.98
CA SER A 8 -19.56 13.84 -0.48
C SER A 8 -21.00 13.30 -0.41
N ALA A 9 -21.26 12.07 -0.90
CA ALA A 9 -22.61 11.54 -0.97
C ALA A 9 -23.27 11.35 0.42
N ILE A 10 -24.59 11.56 0.42
CA ILE A 10 -25.42 11.56 1.63
C ILE A 10 -25.79 10.12 2.02
N THR A 11 -26.06 9.26 1.05
CA THR A 11 -26.44 7.87 1.33
C THR A 11 -25.21 6.97 1.47
N SER A 12 -25.32 5.91 2.29
CA SER A 12 -24.22 4.95 2.45
C SER A 12 -23.95 4.14 1.19
N SER A 13 -24.97 3.86 0.39
CA SER A 13 -24.83 3.06 -0.83
C SER A 13 -24.04 3.79 -1.90
N GLU A 14 -24.37 5.06 -2.15
CA GLU A 14 -23.64 5.91 -3.11
C GLU A 14 -22.18 6.07 -2.70
N ARG A 15 -21.89 6.31 -1.43
CA ARG A 15 -20.51 6.40 -0.94
C ARG A 15 -19.69 5.13 -1.18
N VAL A 16 -20.30 3.96 -0.99
CA VAL A 16 -19.63 2.69 -1.28
C VAL A 16 -19.42 2.53 -2.78
N SER A 17 -20.37 2.93 -3.61
CA SER A 17 -20.22 2.95 -5.07
C SER A 17 -19.05 3.86 -5.48
N ASP A 18 -18.98 5.08 -4.97
CA ASP A 18 -17.88 6.02 -5.26
C ASP A 18 -16.53 5.45 -4.83
N ASP A 19 -16.47 4.82 -3.65
CA ASP A 19 -15.26 4.14 -3.16
C ASP A 19 -14.82 3.00 -4.10
N LEU A 20 -15.77 2.27 -4.69
CA LEU A 20 -15.50 1.19 -5.64
C LEU A 20 -15.04 1.74 -7.00
N VAL A 21 -15.59 2.86 -7.46
CA VAL A 21 -15.12 3.56 -8.67
C VAL A 21 -13.67 3.99 -8.49
N LEU A 22 -13.35 4.66 -7.39
CA LEU A 22 -11.96 5.04 -7.07
C LEU A 22 -11.02 3.83 -7.00
N PHE A 23 -11.51 2.71 -6.45
CA PHE A 23 -10.72 1.49 -6.42
C PHE A 23 -10.52 0.90 -7.82
N GLN A 24 -11.54 0.91 -8.68
CA GLN A 24 -11.46 0.47 -10.07
C GLN A 24 -10.43 1.29 -10.86
N ASP A 25 -10.40 2.61 -10.69
CA ASP A 25 -9.43 3.48 -11.33
C ASP A 25 -7.99 3.11 -10.94
N LEU A 26 -7.76 2.78 -9.67
CA LEU A 26 -6.46 2.27 -9.23
C LEU A 26 -6.14 0.90 -9.83
N LEU A 27 -7.12 0.02 -9.96
CA LEU A 27 -6.93 -1.30 -10.58
C LEU A 27 -6.56 -1.17 -12.06
N ASN A 28 -7.16 -0.24 -12.80
CA ASN A 28 -6.84 0.01 -14.21
C ASN A 28 -5.37 0.43 -14.42
N ILE A 29 -4.72 0.99 -13.40
CA ILE A 29 -3.29 1.34 -13.44
C ILE A 29 -2.39 0.13 -13.06
N ILE A 30 -2.91 -0.76 -12.22
CA ILE A 30 -2.12 -1.83 -11.59
C ILE A 30 -2.19 -3.14 -12.37
N LEU A 31 -3.37 -3.47 -12.87
CA LEU A 31 -3.70 -4.73 -13.52
C LEU A 31 -3.50 -4.64 -15.03
N GLU A 32 -3.18 -5.78 -15.64
CA GLU A 32 -3.23 -5.94 -17.08
C GLU A 32 -4.69 -6.18 -17.54
N PRO A 33 -5.06 -5.89 -18.80
CA PRO A 33 -6.45 -5.99 -19.26
C PRO A 33 -7.10 -7.38 -19.12
N SER A 34 -6.31 -8.45 -19.05
CA SER A 34 -6.79 -9.82 -18.87
C SER A 34 -6.97 -10.24 -17.41
N GLU A 35 -6.51 -9.41 -16.47
CA GLU A 35 -6.55 -9.72 -15.05
C GLU A 35 -7.79 -9.12 -14.40
N ALA A 36 -8.50 -9.93 -13.62
CA ALA A 36 -9.68 -9.51 -12.90
C ALA A 36 -9.53 -9.74 -11.39
N VAL A 37 -10.13 -8.85 -10.62
CA VAL A 37 -10.20 -8.94 -9.16
C VAL A 37 -11.66 -8.85 -8.74
N GLU A 38 -12.04 -9.71 -7.79
CA GLU A 38 -13.40 -9.76 -7.29
C GLU A 38 -13.44 -9.24 -5.85
N VAL A 39 -14.34 -8.29 -5.60
CA VAL A 39 -14.52 -7.62 -4.31
C VAL A 39 -15.70 -8.24 -3.57
N ILE A 40 -15.45 -8.83 -2.41
CA ILE A 40 -16.50 -9.31 -1.49
C ILE A 40 -17.13 -8.12 -0.75
N LYS A 41 -16.29 -7.19 -0.27
CA LYS A 41 -16.75 -6.08 0.56
C LYS A 41 -15.79 -4.90 0.50
N ALA A 42 -16.33 -3.68 0.51
CA ALA A 42 -15.56 -2.45 0.65
C ALA A 42 -16.20 -1.55 1.72
N PHE A 43 -15.38 -0.95 2.58
CA PHE A 43 -15.83 0.01 3.59
C PHE A 43 -14.67 0.84 4.17
N ARG A 44 -14.96 2.09 4.55
CA ARG A 44 -13.99 2.97 5.22
C ARG A 44 -13.81 2.58 6.69
N LEU A 45 -12.57 2.63 7.17
CA LEU A 45 -12.22 2.36 8.57
C LEU A 45 -12.39 3.62 9.43
N GLY A 46 -13.06 3.48 10.57
CA GLY A 46 -13.27 4.57 11.53
C GLY A 46 -14.60 5.31 11.34
N LYS A 47 -14.95 6.15 12.32
CA LYS A 47 -16.18 6.95 12.30
C LYS A 47 -16.07 8.09 11.29
N ARG A 48 -17.14 8.36 10.55
CA ARG A 48 -17.21 9.53 9.67
C ARG A 48 -17.28 10.78 10.54
N THR A 49 -16.51 11.79 10.19
CA THR A 49 -16.65 13.13 10.77
C THR A 49 -17.52 13.95 9.83
N GLU A 50 -18.56 14.57 10.37
CA GLU A 50 -19.36 15.56 9.64
C GLU A 50 -18.57 16.87 9.64
N ASN A 51 -18.23 17.39 8.45
CA ASN A 51 -17.39 18.57 8.25
C ASN A 51 -15.96 18.44 8.80
N PRO A 52 -15.15 17.50 8.29
CA PRO A 52 -13.75 17.41 8.68
C PRO A 52 -13.00 18.69 8.26
N PRO A 53 -12.09 19.22 9.09
CA PRO A 53 -11.15 20.24 8.66
C PRO A 53 -10.40 19.80 7.40
N GLU A 54 -10.02 20.73 6.51
CA GLU A 54 -9.29 20.43 5.27
C GLU A 54 -7.98 19.65 5.51
N SER A 55 -7.37 19.79 6.69
CA SER A 55 -6.16 19.07 7.09
C SER A 55 -6.40 17.62 7.54
N THR A 56 -7.65 17.19 7.62
CA THR A 56 -8.00 15.83 8.08
C THR A 56 -7.64 14.81 7.01
N ARG A 57 -6.80 13.84 7.38
CA ARG A 57 -6.48 12.73 6.48
C ARG A 57 -7.74 11.89 6.20
N PRO A 58 -8.03 11.56 4.93
CA PRO A 58 -9.14 10.69 4.60
C PRO A 58 -9.05 9.33 5.29
N ARG A 59 -10.19 8.77 5.66
CA ARG A 59 -10.25 7.44 6.28
C ARG A 59 -9.73 6.37 5.33
N PRO A 60 -8.96 5.39 5.81
CA PRO A 60 -8.53 4.27 4.98
C PRO A 60 -9.72 3.46 4.45
N LEU A 61 -9.71 3.13 3.16
CA LEU A 61 -10.65 2.20 2.55
C LEU A 61 -10.13 0.76 2.75
N LYS A 62 -10.92 -0.09 3.40
CA LYS A 62 -10.67 -1.54 3.49
C LYS A 62 -11.48 -2.25 2.40
N VAL A 63 -10.78 -3.00 1.58
CA VAL A 63 -11.37 -3.86 0.53
C VAL A 63 -11.02 -5.31 0.87
N VAL A 64 -12.04 -6.16 0.83
CA VAL A 64 -11.94 -7.60 1.05
C VAL A 64 -12.12 -8.27 -0.30
N LEU A 65 -11.12 -9.02 -0.72
CA LEU A 65 -11.09 -9.73 -2.00
C LEU A 65 -11.40 -11.20 -1.80
N VAL A 66 -11.82 -11.87 -2.87
CA VAL A 66 -12.13 -13.31 -2.84
C VAL A 66 -10.88 -14.15 -2.56
N SER A 67 -9.74 -13.77 -3.13
CA SER A 67 -8.52 -14.57 -3.03
C SER A 67 -7.33 -13.78 -2.46
N SER A 68 -6.50 -14.48 -1.67
CA SER A 68 -5.21 -13.95 -1.24
C SER A 68 -4.30 -13.63 -2.43
N GLU A 69 -4.40 -14.38 -3.53
CA GLU A 69 -3.56 -14.17 -4.71
C GLU A 69 -3.88 -12.84 -5.40
N GLN A 70 -5.16 -12.47 -5.49
CA GLN A 70 -5.57 -11.15 -5.99
C GLN A 70 -4.97 -10.03 -5.14
N SER A 71 -4.97 -10.19 -3.81
CA SER A 71 -4.33 -9.23 -2.91
C SER A 71 -2.81 -9.16 -3.10
N ARG A 72 -2.14 -10.29 -3.30
CA ARG A 72 -0.69 -10.37 -3.55
C ARG A 72 -0.32 -9.70 -4.87
N LEU A 73 -1.13 -9.91 -5.91
CA LEU A 73 -0.97 -9.31 -7.23
C LEU A 73 -1.02 -7.77 -7.14
N ILE A 74 -2.07 -7.22 -6.51
CA ILE A 74 -2.20 -5.78 -6.31
C ILE A 74 -1.02 -5.25 -5.50
N LEU A 75 -0.66 -5.94 -4.41
CA LEU A 75 0.43 -5.51 -3.55
C LEU A 75 1.79 -5.56 -4.25
N SER A 76 2.06 -6.52 -5.11
CA SER A 76 3.35 -6.63 -5.82
C SER A 76 3.54 -5.49 -6.80
N ARG A 77 2.46 -5.00 -7.44
CA ARG A 77 2.48 -3.94 -8.46
C ARG A 77 2.05 -2.56 -7.97
N ARG A 78 1.75 -2.41 -6.68
CA ARG A 78 1.33 -1.13 -6.05
C ARG A 78 2.28 0.06 -6.27
N PHE A 79 3.52 -0.17 -6.68
CA PHE A 79 4.45 0.91 -7.00
C PHE A 79 4.06 1.68 -8.27
N ARG A 80 3.28 1.06 -9.18
CA ARG A 80 2.80 1.67 -10.43
C ARG A 80 1.97 2.94 -10.18
N ILE A 81 1.21 3.02 -9.08
CA ILE A 81 0.37 4.18 -8.76
C ILE A 81 1.12 5.36 -8.14
N LYS A 82 2.38 5.20 -7.73
CA LYS A 82 3.10 6.21 -6.93
C LYS A 82 3.29 7.54 -7.67
N GLY A 83 3.39 7.52 -8.99
CA GLY A 83 3.51 8.72 -9.82
C GLY A 83 2.17 9.43 -10.03
N SER A 84 1.15 8.68 -10.45
CA SER A 84 -0.14 9.25 -10.86
C SER A 84 -1.06 9.62 -9.68
N ASN A 85 -0.88 8.98 -8.52
CA ASN A 85 -1.75 9.16 -7.35
C ASN A 85 -0.93 9.48 -6.09
N PRO A 86 -0.40 10.71 -5.96
CA PRO A 86 0.42 11.09 -4.82
C PRO A 86 -0.36 10.96 -3.51
N GLY A 87 0.26 10.37 -2.50
CA GLY A 87 -0.36 10.14 -1.19
C GLY A 87 -1.27 8.92 -1.11
N VAL A 88 -1.64 8.31 -2.23
CA VAL A 88 -2.41 7.05 -2.25
C VAL A 88 -1.48 5.85 -2.21
N PHE A 89 -1.77 4.90 -1.32
CA PHE A 89 -1.00 3.66 -1.28
C PHE A 89 -1.79 2.44 -0.76
N PHE A 90 -1.39 1.28 -1.27
CA PHE A 90 -1.86 -0.01 -0.81
C PHE A 90 -1.04 -0.52 0.38
N GLN A 91 -1.74 -0.99 1.39
CA GLN A 91 -1.16 -1.63 2.57
C GLN A 91 -1.94 -2.92 2.84
N ARG A 92 -1.21 -4.01 3.08
CA ARG A 92 -1.79 -5.28 3.54
C ARG A 92 -2.43 -5.09 4.90
N ASP A 93 -3.59 -5.69 5.12
CA ASP A 93 -4.15 -5.80 6.48
C ASP A 93 -3.38 -6.89 7.24
N PHE A 94 -2.77 -6.49 8.35
CA PHE A 94 -2.01 -7.39 9.22
C PHE A 94 -2.91 -7.90 10.35
N SER A 95 -2.69 -9.12 10.80
CA SER A 95 -3.31 -9.65 12.02
C SER A 95 -2.95 -8.81 13.26
N PRO A 96 -3.73 -8.86 14.35
CA PRO A 96 -3.40 -8.15 15.59
C PRO A 96 -1.99 -8.43 16.11
N ALA A 97 -1.56 -9.70 16.08
CA ALA A 97 -0.22 -10.10 16.51
C ALA A 97 0.89 -9.50 15.63
N GLU A 98 0.74 -9.56 14.30
CA GLU A 98 1.69 -8.94 13.36
C GLU A 98 1.73 -7.42 13.54
N ARG A 99 0.58 -6.77 13.79
CA ARG A 99 0.53 -5.32 14.08
C ARG A 99 1.30 -4.98 15.35
N LEU A 100 1.13 -5.74 16.43
CA LEU A 100 1.85 -5.53 17.69
C LEU A 100 3.36 -5.69 17.49
N LYS A 101 3.78 -6.75 16.83
CA LYS A 101 5.20 -6.96 16.47
C LYS A 101 5.75 -5.83 15.61
N ARG A 102 4.96 -5.33 14.65
CA ARG A 102 5.39 -4.21 13.81
C ARG A 102 5.49 -2.91 14.61
N ARG A 103 4.63 -2.68 15.60
CA ARG A 103 4.73 -1.52 16.50
C ARG A 103 6.00 -1.58 17.34
N SER A 104 6.34 -2.74 17.92
CA SER A 104 7.57 -2.86 18.70
C SER A 104 8.82 -2.60 17.84
N LEU A 105 8.86 -3.12 16.62
CA LEU A 105 9.95 -2.85 15.67
C LEU A 105 10.05 -1.37 15.28
N VAL A 106 8.92 -0.68 15.12
CA VAL A 106 8.92 0.77 14.83
C VAL A 106 9.41 1.58 16.04
N LEU A 107 9.06 1.19 17.26
CA LEU A 107 9.57 1.83 18.48
C LEU A 107 11.07 1.62 18.63
N GLU A 108 11.56 0.40 18.41
CA GLU A 108 12.99 0.10 18.39
C GLU A 108 13.74 0.94 17.34
N LEU A 109 13.23 0.99 16.11
CA LEU A 109 13.83 1.74 15.01
C LEU A 109 13.89 3.26 15.33
N ARG A 110 12.83 3.81 15.94
CA ARG A 110 12.82 5.21 16.40
C ARG A 110 13.84 5.47 17.52
N LYS A 111 13.94 4.55 18.49
CA LYS A 111 14.91 4.64 19.58
C LYS A 111 16.34 4.66 19.04
N ARG A 112 16.69 3.74 18.16
CA ARG A 112 18.04 3.69 17.56
C ARG A 112 18.35 4.92 16.70
N PHE A 113 17.34 5.46 15.98
CA PHE A 113 17.50 6.75 15.29
C PHE A 113 17.81 7.89 16.27
N SER A 114 17.16 7.93 17.44
CA SER A 114 17.48 8.94 18.47
C SER A 114 18.85 8.73 19.12
N GLU A 115 19.39 7.51 19.12
CA GLU A 115 20.75 7.19 19.58
C GLU A 115 21.82 7.49 18.52
N GLY A 116 21.42 8.00 17.34
CA GLY A 116 22.34 8.43 16.29
C GLY A 116 22.65 7.37 15.24
N GLU A 117 22.11 6.15 15.37
CA GLU A 117 22.20 5.15 14.29
C GLU A 117 21.49 5.69 13.03
N ARG A 118 22.05 5.42 11.85
CA ARG A 118 21.49 5.85 10.56
C ARG A 118 21.24 4.65 9.65
N ASN A 119 20.49 4.88 8.57
CA ASN A 119 20.23 3.87 7.54
C ASN A 119 19.50 2.62 8.05
N LEU A 120 18.70 2.71 9.11
CA LEU A 120 17.96 1.57 9.64
C LEU A 120 16.69 1.28 8.81
N ILE A 121 16.41 0.00 8.59
CA ILE A 121 15.20 -0.49 7.93
C ILE A 121 14.60 -1.67 8.72
N ILE A 122 13.27 -1.81 8.67
CA ILE A 122 12.60 -3.03 9.12
C ILE A 122 12.57 -4.00 7.95
N TYR A 123 13.27 -5.12 8.08
CA TYR A 123 13.34 -6.18 7.08
C TYR A 123 13.26 -7.55 7.77
N ASN A 124 12.48 -8.47 7.20
CA ASN A 124 12.26 -9.82 7.77
C ASN A 124 11.96 -9.80 9.28
N ASN A 125 11.05 -8.91 9.72
CA ASN A 125 10.64 -8.76 11.11
C ASN A 125 11.76 -8.39 12.09
N GLN A 126 12.79 -7.68 11.63
CA GLN A 126 13.90 -7.18 12.44
C GLN A 126 14.28 -5.76 12.01
N VAL A 127 14.79 -4.96 12.94
CA VAL A 127 15.45 -3.70 12.62
C VAL A 127 16.89 -4.02 12.23
N ARG A 128 17.30 -3.64 11.01
CA ARG A 128 18.64 -3.88 10.48
C ARG A 128 19.20 -2.61 9.88
N GLN A 129 20.53 -2.46 9.92
CA GLN A 129 21.20 -1.44 9.12
C GLN A 129 21.13 -1.84 7.64
N ARG A 130 20.69 -0.90 6.81
CA ARG A 130 20.71 -1.04 5.37
C ARG A 130 22.16 -0.92 4.92
N PRO A 131 22.71 -1.92 4.22
CA PRO A 131 24.06 -1.82 3.69
C PRO A 131 24.18 -0.57 2.79
N PRO A 132 25.29 0.19 2.90
CA PRO A 132 25.50 1.39 2.09
C PRO A 132 25.54 1.11 0.58
N PHE A 133 25.77 -0.14 0.18
CA PHE A 133 25.87 -0.58 -1.21
C PHE A 133 24.77 -1.57 -1.60
N PHE A 134 23.50 -1.17 -1.48
CA PHE A 134 22.43 -1.81 -2.27
C PHE A 134 22.30 -1.07 -3.60
N HIS A 135 23.30 -1.25 -4.48
CA HIS A 135 23.02 -1.15 -5.89
C HIS A 135 22.01 -2.27 -6.18
N TRP A 136 20.87 -1.95 -6.78
CA TRP A 136 20.25 -2.95 -7.65
C TRP A 136 21.38 -3.51 -8.51
N ALA A 137 21.51 -4.83 -8.61
CA ALA A 137 22.54 -5.50 -9.39
C ALA A 137 22.94 -4.61 -10.57
N GLY A 138 24.23 -4.25 -10.66
CA GLY A 138 24.74 -3.41 -11.75
C GLY A 138 24.19 -3.89 -13.10
N PRO A 139 24.04 -2.99 -14.08
CA PRO A 139 23.26 -3.26 -15.29
C PRO A 139 23.56 -4.66 -15.82
N VAL A 140 22.52 -5.50 -15.89
CA VAL A 140 22.62 -6.86 -16.41
C VAL A 140 23.19 -6.75 -17.82
N ARG A 141 24.44 -7.19 -18.00
CA ARG A 141 25.06 -7.24 -19.33
C ARG A 141 24.34 -8.31 -20.12
N MET A 142 23.47 -7.90 -21.03
CA MET A 142 22.92 -8.78 -22.05
C MET A 142 24.03 -9.14 -23.03
N THR A 143 24.48 -10.38 -23.03
CA THR A 143 25.33 -10.91 -24.11
C THR A 143 24.42 -11.67 -25.07
N ALA A 144 24.21 -11.14 -26.27
CA ALA A 144 23.63 -11.90 -27.37
C ALA A 144 24.75 -12.78 -27.95
N GLN A 145 24.55 -14.10 -27.96
CA GLN A 145 25.40 -14.98 -28.76
C GLN A 145 24.94 -14.89 -30.23
N PRO A 146 25.83 -14.55 -31.18
CA PRO A 146 25.49 -14.65 -32.59
C PRO A 146 25.26 -16.12 -32.93
N ARG A 147 24.13 -16.42 -33.56
CA ARG A 147 23.90 -17.71 -34.19
C ARG A 147 24.77 -17.77 -35.44
N HIS A 148 25.64 -18.78 -35.51
CA HIS A 148 26.36 -19.16 -36.72
C HIS A 148 25.41 -19.79 -37.74
#